data_AF-A0A061NYS3-F1
#
_entry.id   AF-A0A061NYS3-F1
#
_cell.length_a   1.000
_cell.length_b   1.000
_cell.length_c   1.000
_cell.angle_alpha   90.00
_cell.angle_beta   90.00
_cell.angle_gamma   90.00
#
_symmetry.space_group_name_H-M   'P 1'
#
loop_
_entity.id
_entity.type
_entity.pdbx_description
1 polymer ?
#
loop_
_entity_poly.entity_id
_entity_poly.type
_entity_poly.pdbx_seq_one_letter_code
_entity_poly.pdbx_strand_id
1 'polypeptide(L)'
;MKTPIREIFMIDEDYIIVPKETWTKSFGAGIPYAEVEQMEMVDGYFIVPSSSREIDSIHLMPSNMYEHTFQYEDEEIIVLSELPEDVRKLTIEVIGG
;
A
#
# COMPACT_ATOMS: atom_id res chain seq x y z
N MET A 1 -16.45 11.08 4.26
CA MET A 1 -16.70 9.82 3.52
C MET A 1 -15.43 9.00 3.62
N LYS A 2 -15.52 7.74 4.06
CA LYS A 2 -14.34 6.87 4.24
C LYS A 2 -14.00 6.27 2.88
N THR A 3 -12.73 6.30 2.52
CA THR A 3 -12.28 5.81 1.24
C THR A 3 -11.32 4.66 1.47
N PRO A 4 -11.65 3.43 1.05
CA PRO A 4 -10.70 2.34 1.12
C PRO A 4 -9.52 2.66 0.21
N ILE A 5 -8.31 2.40 0.72
CA ILE A 5 -7.05 2.52 0.01
C ILE A 5 -6.39 1.14 0.05
N ARG A 6 -5.83 0.70 -1.08
CA ARG A 6 -4.98 -0.49 -1.16
C ARG A 6 -3.72 -0.12 -1.92
N GLU A 7 -2.57 -0.33 -1.30
CA GLU A 7 -1.26 -0.14 -1.92
C GLU A 7 -0.68 -1.51 -2.27
N ILE A 8 -0.20 -1.68 -3.50
CA ILE A 8 0.35 -2.91 -4.03
C ILE A 8 1.83 -2.70 -4.30
N PHE A 9 2.65 -3.61 -3.76
CA PHE A 9 4.08 -3.65 -3.92
C PHE A 9 4.48 -4.99 -4.58
N MET A 10 5.58 -4.98 -5.31
CA MET A 10 6.23 -6.17 -5.85
C MET A 10 7.60 -6.32 -5.20
N ILE A 11 8.05 -7.55 -5.01
CA ILE A 11 9.44 -7.83 -4.65
C ILE A 11 10.13 -8.30 -5.94
N ASP A 12 11.26 -7.70 -6.31
CA ASP A 12 12.01 -8.11 -7.49
C ASP A 12 13.02 -9.24 -7.20
N GLU A 13 13.81 -9.61 -8.22
CA GLU A 13 14.79 -10.71 -8.13
C GLU A 13 15.93 -10.41 -7.16
N ASP A 14 16.19 -9.14 -6.85
CA ASP A 14 17.22 -8.68 -5.92
C ASP A 14 16.66 -8.46 -4.50
N TYR A 15 15.42 -8.92 -4.24
CA TYR A 15 14.69 -8.75 -2.98
C TYR A 15 14.38 -7.28 -2.63
N ILE A 16 14.31 -6.41 -3.63
CA ILE A 16 13.98 -5.00 -3.46
C ILE A 16 12.47 -4.80 -3.60
N ILE A 17 11.91 -3.92 -2.76
CA ILE A 17 10.48 -3.60 -2.78
C ILE A 17 10.25 -2.51 -3.83
N VAL A 18 9.38 -2.81 -4.79
CA VAL A 18 9.01 -1.91 -5.88
C VAL A 18 7.52 -1.57 -5.75
N PRO A 19 7.16 -0.32 -5.43
CA PRO A 19 5.77 0.13 -5.46
C PRO A 19 5.17 -0.05 -6.86
N LYS A 20 3.98 -0.65 -6.96
CA LYS A 20 3.31 -0.87 -8.26
C LYS A 20 2.16 0.08 -8.47
N GLU A 21 1.17 0.05 -7.58
CA GLU A 21 -0.05 0.80 -7.77
C GLU A 21 -0.81 1.03 -6.47
N THR A 22 -1.59 2.09 -6.45
CA THR A 22 -2.48 2.45 -5.35
C THR A 22 -3.92 2.49 -5.86
N TRP A 23 -4.78 1.70 -5.24
CA TRP A 23 -6.21 1.66 -5.52
C TRP A 23 -6.95 2.54 -4.52
N THR A 24 -7.72 3.50 -5.00
CA THR A 24 -8.49 4.42 -4.13
C THR A 24 -9.85 4.76 -4.73
N LYS A 25 -10.89 4.92 -3.90
CA LYS A 25 -12.20 5.43 -4.34
C LYS A 25 -12.34 6.96 -4.28
N SER A 26 -11.32 7.66 -3.79
CA SER A 26 -11.38 9.11 -3.61
C SER A 26 -10.29 9.76 -4.42
N PHE A 27 -10.76 10.51 -5.41
CA PHE A 27 -9.96 11.45 -6.16
C PHE A 27 -9.75 12.70 -5.30
N GLY A 28 -8.79 12.66 -4.37
CA GLY A 28 -8.62 13.79 -3.46
C GLY A 28 -7.61 13.61 -2.34
N ALA A 29 -6.32 13.61 -2.68
CA ALA A 29 -5.19 14.16 -1.91
C ALA A 29 -3.89 13.70 -2.57
N GLY A 30 -3.35 14.49 -3.51
CA GLY A 30 -1.95 14.32 -3.94
C GLY A 30 -1.70 13.53 -5.22
N ILE A 31 -2.71 13.13 -5.99
CA ILE A 31 -2.48 12.58 -7.34
C ILE A 31 -2.22 13.74 -8.31
N PRO A 32 -1.03 13.85 -8.93
CA PRO A 32 -0.73 14.91 -9.88
C PRO A 32 -1.64 14.78 -11.11
N TYR A 33 -2.26 15.89 -11.52
CA TYR A 33 -3.11 15.93 -12.72
C TYR A 33 -2.39 15.45 -13.99
N ALA A 34 -1.05 15.47 -14.00
CA ALA A 34 -0.23 15.01 -15.11
C ALA A 34 -0.21 13.48 -15.31
N GLU A 35 -0.55 12.68 -14.30
CA GLU A 35 -0.58 11.20 -14.39
C GLU A 35 -1.98 10.64 -14.72
N VAL A 36 -2.96 11.52 -14.94
CA VAL A 36 -4.36 11.15 -15.20
C VAL A 36 -4.54 10.35 -16.49
N GLU A 37 -3.66 10.53 -17.48
CA GLU A 37 -3.74 9.78 -18.74
C GLU A 37 -3.40 8.29 -18.59
N GLN A 38 -2.82 7.85 -17.46
CA GLN A 38 -2.47 6.46 -17.18
C GLN A 38 -3.34 5.81 -16.10
N MET A 39 -4.33 6.53 -15.55
CA MET A 39 -5.20 5.99 -14.52
C MET A 39 -6.30 5.11 -15.11
N GLU A 40 -6.35 3.86 -14.65
CA GLU A 40 -7.45 2.94 -14.96
C GLU A 40 -8.54 3.05 -13.88
N MET A 41 -9.81 2.89 -14.29
CA MET A 41 -10.93 2.77 -13.35
C MET A 41 -11.52 1.38 -13.41
N VAL A 42 -11.43 0.63 -12.30
CA VAL A 42 -11.96 -0.73 -12.16
C VAL A 42 -12.86 -0.79 -10.94
N ASP A 43 -14.11 -1.22 -11.12
CA ASP A 43 -15.12 -1.38 -10.05
C ASP A 43 -15.28 -0.16 -9.11
N GLY A 44 -15.12 1.04 -9.68
CA GLY A 44 -15.22 2.31 -8.95
C GLY A 44 -13.99 2.66 -8.10
N TYR A 45 -12.88 1.96 -8.28
CA TYR A 45 -11.55 2.35 -7.81
C TYR A 45 -10.78 3.02 -8.94
N PHE A 46 -10.07 4.09 -8.60
CA PHE A 46 -8.98 4.61 -9.41
C PHE A 46 -7.72 3.81 -9.09
N ILE A 47 -7.09 3.25 -10.11
CA ILE A 47 -5.80 2.59 -10.02
C ILE A 47 -4.75 3.63 -10.45
N VAL A 48 -3.97 4.07 -9.47
CA VAL A 48 -2.90 5.05 -9.68
C VAL A 48 -1.60 4.26 -9.79
N PRO A 49 -0.96 4.20 -10.97
CA PRO A 49 0.36 3.60 -11.06
C PRO A 49 1.32 4.39 -10.19
N SER A 50 2.18 3.70 -9.43
CA SER A 50 3.22 4.38 -8.67
C SER A 50 4.34 4.80 -9.62
N SER A 51 4.68 6.08 -9.62
CA SER A 51 5.80 6.62 -10.42
C SER A 51 7.19 6.38 -9.80
N SER A 52 7.31 5.46 -8.82
CA SER A 52 8.30 5.61 -7.77
C SER A 52 9.39 4.54 -7.72
N ARG A 53 10.58 5.04 -7.35
CA ARG A 53 11.81 4.34 -6.99
C ARG A 53 11.59 3.15 -6.06
N GLU A 54 12.44 2.16 -6.24
CA GLU A 54 12.79 1.10 -5.29
C GLU A 54 12.90 1.62 -3.85
N ILE A 55 12.38 0.85 -2.89
CA ILE A 55 12.47 1.11 -1.46
C ILE A 55 13.00 -0.14 -0.74
N ASP A 56 13.76 0.08 0.34
CA ASP A 56 14.35 -1.02 1.12
C ASP A 56 13.36 -1.63 2.13
N SER A 57 12.43 -0.82 2.64
CA SER A 57 11.46 -1.24 3.63
C SER A 57 10.19 -0.39 3.60
N ILE A 58 9.09 -0.97 4.11
CA ILE A 58 7.81 -0.27 4.25
C ILE A 58 7.61 0.09 5.72
N HIS A 59 7.55 1.38 6.02
CA HIS A 59 7.29 1.88 7.36
C HIS A 59 5.82 2.26 7.53
N LEU A 60 5.14 1.64 8.50
CA LEU A 60 3.71 1.83 8.76
C LEU A 60 3.48 2.29 10.19
N MET A 61 2.44 3.11 10.38
CA MET A 61 1.87 3.37 11.69
C MET A 61 0.34 3.26 11.64
N PRO A 62 -0.20 2.03 11.57
CA PRO A 62 -1.65 1.81 11.58
C PRO A 62 -2.29 2.42 12.81
N SER A 63 -3.49 2.96 12.64
CA SER A 63 -4.34 3.37 13.75
C SER A 63 -5.40 2.31 14.02
N ASN A 64 -6.04 2.35 15.19
CA ASN A 64 -7.26 1.58 15.48
C ASN A 64 -8.55 2.29 15.03
N MET A 65 -8.42 3.49 14.45
CA MET A 65 -9.58 4.25 13.97
C MET A 65 -10.24 3.59 12.76
N TYR A 66 -9.43 2.88 11.97
CA TYR A 66 -9.84 2.16 10.77
C TYR A 66 -9.11 0.81 10.70
N GLU A 67 -9.70 -0.15 10.01
CA GLU A 67 -9.06 -1.43 9.76
C GLU A 67 -7.87 -1.24 8.82
N HIS A 68 -6.71 -1.75 9.23
CA HIS A 68 -5.51 -1.80 8.41
C HIS A 68 -5.10 -3.26 8.32
N THR A 69 -4.88 -3.74 7.10
CA THR A 69 -4.51 -5.13 6.84
C THR A 69 -3.23 -5.21 6.04
N PHE A 70 -2.52 -6.31 6.21
CA PHE A 70 -1.37 -6.68 5.39
C PHE A 70 -1.58 -8.10 4.88
N GLN A 71 -1.17 -8.34 3.63
CA GLN A 71 -1.20 -9.65 3.01
C GLN A 71 0.03 -9.81 2.14
N TYR A 72 0.69 -10.96 2.23
CA TYR A 72 1.76 -11.37 1.33
C TYR A 72 1.22 -12.47 0.41
N GLU A 73 1.27 -12.26 -0.91
CA GLU A 73 0.71 -13.16 -1.92
C GLU A 73 -0.72 -13.65 -1.55
N ASP A 74 -0.93 -14.97 -1.54
CA ASP A 74 -2.19 -15.63 -1.18
C ASP A 74 -2.20 -16.13 0.29
N GLU A 75 -1.29 -15.63 1.12
CA GLU A 75 -1.25 -15.97 2.55
C GLU A 75 -2.39 -15.31 3.34
N GLU A 76 -2.46 -15.65 4.62
CA GLU A 76 -3.45 -15.11 5.56
C GLU A 76 -3.32 -13.59 5.70
N ILE A 77 -4.47 -12.92 5.77
CA ILE A 77 -4.55 -11.48 5.99
C ILE A 77 -4.27 -11.20 7.48
N ILE A 78 -3.23 -10.40 7.74
CA ILE A 78 -2.89 -9.94 9.08
C ILE A 78 -3.60 -8.61 9.35
N VAL A 79 -4.38 -8.55 10.42
CA VAL A 79 -5.08 -7.33 10.86
C VAL A 79 -4.17 -6.49 11.76
N LEU A 80 -3.56 -5.44 11.19
CA LEU A 80 -2.58 -4.59 11.86
C LEU A 80 -3.21 -3.62 12.85
N SER A 81 -4.46 -3.19 12.63
CA SER A 81 -5.19 -2.26 13.51
C SER A 81 -5.51 -2.84 14.89
N GLU A 82 -5.45 -4.16 15.04
CA GLU A 82 -5.69 -4.87 16.31
C GLU A 82 -4.43 -5.03 17.16
N LEU A 83 -3.25 -4.73 16.62
CA LEU A 83 -1.99 -4.77 17.37
C LEU A 83 -2.03 -3.78 18.55
N PRO A 84 -1.37 -4.07 19.68
CA PRO A 84 -1.22 -3.12 20.78
C PRO A 84 -0.59 -1.79 20.32
N GLU A 85 -1.05 -0.66 20.84
CA GLU A 85 -0.67 0.68 20.36
C GLU A 85 0.85 0.95 20.45
N ASP A 86 1.50 0.41 21.48
CA ASP A 86 2.94 0.51 21.72
C ASP A 86 3.80 -0.25 20.69
N VAL A 87 3.21 -1.14 19.90
CA VAL A 87 3.90 -1.90 18.84
C VAL A 87 3.45 -1.55 17.41
N ARG A 88 2.62 -0.52 17.23
CA ARG A 88 2.12 -0.12 15.90
C ARG A 88 3.13 0.62 15.03
N LYS A 89 4.38 0.78 15.44
CA LYS A 89 5.44 1.27 14.56
C LYS A 89 6.05 0.08 13.84
N LEU A 90 5.50 -0.22 12.67
CA LEU A 90 5.84 -1.42 11.91
C LEU A 90 6.86 -1.08 10.83
N THR A 91 7.83 -1.97 10.65
CA THR A 91 8.71 -1.97 9.49
C THR A 91 8.61 -3.33 8.84
N ILE A 92 8.30 -3.36 7.55
CA ILE A 92 8.28 -4.56 6.73
C ILE A 92 9.55 -4.53 5.89
N GLU A 93 10.39 -5.55 6.06
CA GLU A 93 11.66 -5.71 5.35
C GLU A 93 11.63 -7.05 4.63
N VAL A 94 12.25 -7.10 3.45
CA VAL A 94 12.49 -8.33 2.73
C VAL A 94 13.95 -8.72 2.95
N ILE A 95 14.18 -9.93 3.44
CA ILE A 95 15.53 -10.45 3.67
C ILE A 95 15.77 -11.54 2.63
N GLY A 96 16.65 -11.25 1.67
CA GLY A 96 17.13 -12.23 0.70
C GLY A 96 17.95 -13.34 1.37
N GLY A 97 17.86 -14.56 0.81
CA GLY A 97 18.62 -15.73 1.26
C GLY A 97 20.05 -15.79 0.75
#